data_AF-A0A401GK33-F1
#
_entry.id   AF-A0A401GK33-F1
#
_cell.length_a   1.000
_cell.length_b   1.000
_cell.length_c   1.000
_cell.angle_alpha   90.00
_cell.angle_beta   90.00
_cell.angle_gamma   90.00
#
_symmetry.space_group_name_H-M   'P 1'
#
loop_
_entity.id
_entity.type
_entity.pdbx_description
1 polymer ?
#
loop_
_entity_poly.entity_id
_entity_poly.type
_entity_poly.pdbx_seq_one_letter_code
_entity_poly.pdbx_strand_id
1 'polypeptide(L)'
;MPLFRRNKKHNDEGGDAAPKKEKGSWRRPANTAFKQQRLKAWQPILTPKTVLPTLFIIGIVFAPIGGLLVWGSGLVSEMTFDYTQCEKQTPSSSLSQLNFVNLPKYSYRLRSSESKAPVTPPQFAFLDQSNNTSIDVSAQRQCIIQFDVPINLEPTVLLYYKLTNFYQNHRRYVNSLDQKQLKGSYVAPHSLNSGECSPLATVSGGKIIYPCGLIANSLFNDSYSGLTSTTDSSSTYNFSSTGIAWPGEENKYAASPGYPISTLVPPPNWSARFPSGYSNSTPPPNLKTDQRFQNWMRTAGLPTFTKLFGRNDNTTLQKGRYQITVNLNYPVLPYSGTKSIVISTVSWIGGKNPFLGWAYVASAALLIFLAVLGTIRHMVKPRKLGDMSLLSWNRS
;
A
#
# COMPACT_ATOMS: atom_id res chain seq x y z
N MET A 1 -30.73 -21.36 13.88
CA MET A 1 -31.87 -21.94 14.59
C MET A 1 -32.89 -22.43 13.58
N PRO A 2 -33.19 -23.73 13.50
CA PRO A 2 -34.49 -24.20 13.05
C PRO A 2 -35.23 -24.90 14.19
N LEU A 3 -36.50 -24.53 14.33
CA LEU A 3 -37.42 -24.91 15.38
C LEU A 3 -37.96 -26.33 15.19
N PHE A 4 -37.89 -27.15 16.24
CA PHE A 4 -38.58 -28.44 16.30
C PHE A 4 -40.06 -28.24 16.67
N ARG A 5 -40.95 -28.61 15.75
CA ARG A 5 -42.41 -28.66 15.92
C ARG A 5 -42.79 -29.93 16.67
N ARG A 6 -43.34 -29.82 17.88
CA ARG A 6 -43.78 -30.94 18.71
C ARG A 6 -45.30 -31.09 18.57
N ASN A 7 -45.76 -32.10 17.84
CA ASN A 7 -47.18 -32.45 17.78
C ASN A 7 -47.58 -33.18 19.07
N LYS A 8 -48.59 -32.65 19.77
CA LYS A 8 -49.19 -33.20 20.97
C LYS A 8 -50.41 -34.03 20.53
N LYS A 9 -50.46 -35.32 20.86
CA LYS A 9 -51.61 -36.20 20.60
C LYS A 9 -52.35 -36.42 21.92
N HIS A 10 -53.68 -36.28 21.88
CA HIS A 10 -54.61 -36.42 23.00
C HIS A 10 -54.95 -37.90 23.26
N ASN A 11 -55.32 -38.20 24.51
CA ASN A 11 -55.60 -39.52 25.10
C ASN A 11 -56.89 -40.20 24.61
N ASP A 12 -56.94 -41.54 24.82
CA ASP A 12 -58.05 -42.43 25.27
C ASP A 12 -57.82 -43.82 24.65
N GLU A 13 -57.99 -45.01 25.25
CA GLU A 13 -58.51 -45.52 26.53
C GLU A 13 -58.06 -47.01 26.63
N GLY A 14 -58.05 -47.59 27.83
CA GLY A 14 -58.44 -49.01 28.05
C GLY A 14 -57.45 -50.17 27.81
N GLY A 15 -56.97 -50.75 28.92
CA GLY A 15 -56.89 -52.21 29.17
C GLY A 15 -55.98 -53.11 28.32
N ASP A 16 -54.80 -53.48 28.83
CA ASP A 16 -54.50 -54.84 29.32
C ASP A 16 -53.00 -55.01 29.64
N ALA A 17 -52.72 -55.80 30.67
CA ALA A 17 -51.41 -55.99 31.26
C ALA A 17 -50.44 -56.76 30.33
N ALA A 18 -49.27 -56.17 30.06
CA ALA A 18 -48.08 -56.87 29.58
C ALA A 18 -46.85 -56.40 30.40
N PRO A 19 -45.91 -57.30 30.73
CA PRO A 19 -44.99 -57.12 31.85
C PRO A 19 -43.98 -56.00 31.58
N LYS A 20 -43.61 -55.30 32.67
CA LYS A 20 -42.46 -54.37 32.70
C LYS A 20 -41.22 -55.07 32.16
N LYS A 21 -40.88 -54.83 30.89
CA LYS A 21 -39.51 -55.07 30.39
C LYS A 21 -38.63 -54.01 31.01
N GLU A 22 -37.77 -54.40 31.94
CA GLU A 22 -36.59 -53.62 32.32
C GLU A 22 -35.91 -53.14 31.04
N LYS A 23 -35.94 -51.83 30.79
CA LYS A 23 -35.10 -51.22 29.76
C LYS A 23 -33.69 -51.22 30.31
N GLY A 24 -32.97 -52.32 30.10
CA GLY A 24 -31.53 -52.37 30.28
C GLY A 24 -30.92 -51.12 29.63
N SER A 25 -30.15 -50.37 30.42
CA SER A 25 -29.41 -49.19 29.97
C SER A 25 -28.49 -49.60 28.82
N TRP A 26 -28.95 -49.40 27.59
CA TRP A 26 -28.20 -49.74 26.39
C TRP A 26 -27.08 -48.71 26.22
N ARG A 27 -25.94 -48.96 26.87
CA ARG A 27 -24.73 -48.10 26.85
C ARG A 27 -23.97 -48.14 25.52
N ARG A 28 -24.53 -48.73 24.46
CA ARG A 28 -23.85 -48.81 23.17
C ARG A 28 -23.86 -47.42 22.52
N PRO A 29 -22.70 -46.91 22.07
CA PRO A 29 -22.66 -45.68 21.31
C PRO A 29 -23.47 -45.82 20.02
N ALA A 30 -24.12 -44.73 19.61
CA ALA A 30 -24.94 -44.74 18.40
C ALA A 30 -24.08 -45.10 17.17
N ASN A 31 -24.62 -45.98 16.32
CA ASN A 31 -23.96 -46.46 15.11
C ASN A 31 -24.17 -45.48 13.95
N THR A 32 -23.60 -44.28 14.07
CA THR A 32 -23.63 -43.26 13.00
C THR A 32 -22.25 -43.09 12.39
N ALA A 33 -22.17 -42.73 11.10
CA ALA A 33 -20.91 -42.53 10.39
C ALA A 33 -19.97 -41.54 11.11
N PHE A 34 -20.53 -40.49 11.73
CA PHE A 34 -19.77 -39.52 12.51
C PHE A 34 -19.20 -40.14 13.80
N LYS A 35 -20.03 -40.76 14.64
CA LYS A 35 -19.60 -41.31 15.93
C LYS A 35 -18.68 -42.53 15.79
N GLN A 36 -18.76 -43.24 14.66
CA GLN A 36 -17.94 -44.40 14.35
C GLN A 36 -16.71 -44.06 13.49
N GLN A 37 -16.46 -42.78 13.21
CA GLN A 37 -15.34 -42.32 12.37
C GLN A 37 -15.32 -42.93 10.95
N ARG A 38 -16.49 -43.20 10.40
CA ARG A 38 -16.71 -43.73 9.04
C ARG A 38 -17.29 -42.68 8.10
N LEU A 39 -16.94 -41.41 8.33
CA LEU A 39 -17.30 -40.34 7.40
C LEU A 39 -16.69 -40.63 6.03
N LYS A 40 -17.39 -40.22 4.96
CA LYS A 40 -16.85 -40.29 3.60
C LYS A 40 -15.60 -39.42 3.56
N ALA A 41 -14.45 -40.05 3.42
CA ALA A 41 -13.16 -39.39 3.34
C ALA A 41 -12.50 -39.73 1.99
N TRP A 42 -11.76 -38.77 1.45
CA TRP A 42 -10.85 -39.00 0.34
C TRP A 42 -9.43 -39.00 0.89
N GLN A 43 -8.69 -40.07 0.62
CA GLN A 43 -7.30 -40.22 1.05
C GLN A 43 -6.40 -40.14 -0.19
N PRO A 44 -5.77 -38.99 -0.46
CA PRO A 44 -4.89 -38.84 -1.60
C PRO A 44 -3.59 -39.63 -1.37
N ILE A 45 -3.47 -40.78 -2.02
CA ILE A 45 -2.23 -41.53 -2.05
C ILE A 45 -1.33 -40.90 -3.13
N LEU A 46 -0.19 -40.37 -2.71
CA LEU A 46 0.80 -39.77 -3.59
C LEU A 46 1.53 -40.88 -4.37
N THR A 47 1.06 -41.14 -5.59
CA THR A 47 1.69 -42.10 -6.50
C THR A 47 2.44 -41.36 -7.62
N PRO A 48 3.49 -41.93 -8.22
CA PRO A 48 4.17 -41.31 -9.35
C PRO A 48 3.22 -40.95 -10.51
N LYS A 49 2.18 -41.77 -10.72
CA LYS A 49 1.15 -41.56 -11.76
C LYS A 49 0.26 -40.34 -11.50
N THR A 50 0.13 -39.90 -10.25
CA THR A 50 -0.65 -38.71 -9.90
C THR A 50 0.26 -37.49 -9.71
N VAL A 51 1.36 -37.64 -8.96
CA VAL A 51 2.24 -36.53 -8.58
C VAL A 51 3.02 -35.98 -9.78
N LEU A 52 3.62 -36.82 -10.62
CA LEU A 52 4.48 -36.33 -11.72
C LEU A 52 3.68 -35.52 -12.77
N PRO A 53 2.51 -35.99 -13.25
CA PRO A 53 1.67 -35.17 -14.13
C PRO A 53 1.21 -33.87 -13.47
N THR A 54 0.84 -33.89 -12.18
CA THR A 54 0.45 -32.66 -11.46
C THR A 54 1.59 -31.64 -11.43
N LEU A 55 2.84 -32.06 -11.17
CA LEU A 55 3.99 -31.16 -11.19
C LEU A 55 4.23 -30.56 -12.58
N PHE A 56 4.13 -31.38 -13.64
CA PHE A 56 4.24 -30.89 -15.02
C PHE A 56 3.14 -29.88 -15.37
N ILE A 57 1.88 -30.19 -15.02
CA ILE A 57 0.74 -29.30 -15.29
C ILE A 57 0.93 -27.96 -14.58
N ILE A 58 1.27 -27.96 -13.29
CA ILE A 58 1.49 -26.71 -12.54
C ILE A 58 2.66 -25.93 -13.15
N GLY A 59 3.78 -26.59 -13.48
CA GLY A 59 4.92 -25.95 -14.11
C GLY A 59 4.59 -25.31 -15.47
N ILE A 60 3.88 -26.04 -16.34
CA ILE A 60 3.43 -25.57 -17.67
C ILE A 60 2.45 -24.41 -17.55
N VAL A 61 1.62 -24.36 -16.51
CA VAL A 61 0.70 -23.22 -16.27
C VAL A 61 1.44 -22.02 -15.68
N PHE A 62 2.40 -22.24 -14.76
CA PHE A 62 3.11 -21.15 -14.10
C PHE A 62 4.08 -20.43 -15.04
N ALA A 63 4.69 -21.11 -16.00
CA ALA A 63 5.61 -20.52 -16.96
C ALA A 63 4.99 -19.37 -17.80
N PRO A 64 3.86 -19.55 -18.52
CA PRO A 64 3.23 -18.48 -19.28
C PRO A 64 2.69 -17.37 -18.38
N ILE A 65 2.15 -17.70 -17.20
CA ILE A 65 1.74 -16.68 -16.22
C ILE A 65 2.95 -15.83 -15.82
N GLY A 66 4.07 -16.45 -15.45
CA GLY A 66 5.30 -15.75 -15.10
C GLY A 66 5.81 -14.86 -16.22
N GLY A 67 5.85 -15.38 -17.46
CA GLY A 67 6.22 -14.60 -18.65
C GLY A 67 5.31 -13.39 -18.89
N LEU A 68 4.00 -13.57 -18.76
CA LEU A 68 3.00 -12.50 -18.91
C LEU A 68 3.18 -11.41 -17.84
N LEU A 69 3.45 -11.79 -16.58
CA LEU A 69 3.72 -10.84 -15.49
C LEU A 69 5.04 -10.06 -15.71
N VAL A 70 6.11 -10.74 -16.15
CA VAL A 70 7.40 -10.08 -16.49
C VAL A 70 7.20 -9.10 -17.64
N TRP A 71 6.48 -9.51 -18.69
CA TRP A 71 6.16 -8.64 -19.81
C TRP A 71 5.34 -7.42 -19.36
N GLY A 72 4.30 -7.60 -18.54
CA GLY A 72 3.47 -6.52 -18.01
C GLY A 72 4.26 -5.51 -17.17
N SER A 73 5.23 -5.98 -16.36
CA SER A 73 6.17 -5.09 -15.66
C SER A 73 7.14 -4.39 -16.63
N GLY A 74 7.47 -5.00 -17.77
CA GLY A 74 8.33 -4.46 -18.81
C GLY A 74 7.71 -3.28 -19.57
N LEU A 75 6.39 -3.11 -19.55
CA LEU A 75 5.69 -2.00 -20.19
C LEU A 75 5.79 -0.68 -19.40
N VAL A 76 6.14 -0.74 -18.12
CA VAL A 76 6.13 0.42 -17.22
C VAL A 76 7.46 1.17 -17.29
N SER A 77 7.40 2.49 -17.35
CA SER A 77 8.53 3.40 -17.20
C SER A 77 8.44 4.12 -15.87
N GLU A 78 9.53 4.11 -15.10
CA GLU A 78 9.63 4.75 -13.79
C GLU A 78 10.91 5.58 -13.71
N MET A 79 10.80 6.83 -13.27
CA MET A 79 11.91 7.76 -13.06
C MET A 79 11.89 8.23 -11.62
N THR A 80 13.03 8.18 -10.92
CA THR A 80 13.14 8.58 -9.52
C THR A 80 14.24 9.61 -9.34
N PHE A 81 13.94 10.72 -8.65
CA PHE A 81 14.87 11.82 -8.38
C PHE A 81 14.94 12.10 -6.88
N ASP A 82 16.09 11.83 -6.25
CA ASP A 82 16.29 12.01 -4.81
C ASP A 82 16.76 13.44 -4.50
N TYR A 83 15.87 14.24 -3.90
CA TYR A 83 16.13 15.65 -3.58
C TYR A 83 16.43 15.88 -2.10
N THR A 84 16.78 14.83 -1.35
CA THR A 84 17.03 14.89 0.09
C THR A 84 18.10 15.91 0.49
N GLN A 85 19.18 16.01 -0.31
CA GLN A 85 20.33 16.88 -0.02
C GLN A 85 20.22 18.26 -0.70
N CYS A 86 19.05 18.61 -1.24
CA CYS A 86 18.89 19.88 -1.94
C CYS A 86 19.09 21.07 -0.98
N GLU A 87 18.57 20.98 0.24
CA GLU A 87 18.73 22.02 1.25
C GLU A 87 20.17 22.22 1.77
N LYS A 88 21.11 21.35 1.38
CA LYS A 88 22.54 21.51 1.70
C LYS A 88 23.35 22.17 0.58
N GLN A 89 22.74 22.40 -0.59
CA GLN A 89 23.41 23.09 -1.69
C GLN A 89 23.56 24.58 -1.38
N THR A 90 24.47 25.25 -2.08
CA THR A 90 24.62 26.71 -1.98
C THR A 90 23.30 27.38 -2.39
N PRO A 91 22.67 28.18 -1.51
CA PRO A 91 21.39 28.80 -1.81
C PRO A 91 21.53 29.88 -2.88
N SER A 92 20.61 29.84 -3.85
CA SER A 92 20.38 30.94 -4.79
C SER A 92 19.37 31.91 -4.15
N SER A 93 19.50 33.22 -4.42
CA SER A 93 18.62 34.26 -3.86
C SER A 93 17.46 34.64 -4.78
N SER A 94 17.56 34.33 -6.08
CA SER A 94 16.53 34.63 -7.09
C SER A 94 16.33 33.47 -8.07
N LEU A 95 15.13 33.41 -8.64
CA LEU A 95 14.77 32.46 -9.70
C LEU A 95 15.50 32.73 -11.03
N SER A 96 16.06 33.92 -11.23
CA SER A 96 16.78 34.30 -12.45
C SER A 96 18.24 33.82 -12.47
N GLN A 97 18.81 33.47 -11.32
CA GLN A 97 20.21 33.06 -11.17
C GLN A 97 20.30 31.80 -10.30
N LEU A 98 19.82 30.68 -10.84
CA LEU A 98 19.87 29.38 -10.17
C LEU A 98 21.23 28.71 -10.38
N ASN A 99 21.89 28.32 -9.28
CA ASN A 99 23.12 27.52 -9.34
C ASN A 99 22.78 26.02 -9.45
N PHE A 100 22.78 25.49 -10.67
CA PHE A 100 22.51 24.08 -10.92
C PHE A 100 23.72 23.19 -10.67
N VAL A 101 23.51 22.14 -9.89
CA VAL A 101 24.48 21.07 -9.65
C VAL A 101 23.89 19.74 -10.12
N ASN A 102 24.73 18.78 -10.51
CA ASN A 102 24.26 17.46 -10.88
C ASN A 102 23.61 16.75 -9.68
N LEU A 103 22.45 16.14 -9.92
CA LEU A 103 21.74 15.36 -8.92
C LEU A 103 22.50 14.03 -8.70
N PRO A 104 22.99 13.73 -7.49
CA PRO A 104 23.89 12.60 -7.28
C PRO A 104 23.17 11.25 -7.35
N LYS A 105 21.88 11.21 -7.00
CA LYS A 105 21.11 9.97 -6.87
C LYS A 105 19.79 10.08 -7.62
N TYR A 106 19.74 9.35 -8.73
CA TYR A 106 18.56 9.24 -9.58
C TYR A 106 18.52 7.85 -10.20
N SER A 107 17.37 7.46 -10.74
CA SER A 107 17.19 6.17 -11.39
C SER A 107 16.18 6.28 -12.52
N TYR A 108 16.56 5.78 -13.69
CA TYR A 108 15.68 5.62 -14.85
C TYR A 108 15.45 4.13 -15.09
N ARG A 109 14.21 3.67 -14.91
CA ARG A 109 13.77 2.30 -15.17
C ARG A 109 12.72 2.33 -16.27
N LEU A 110 13.15 2.59 -17.49
CA LEU A 110 12.27 2.72 -18.67
C LEU A 110 11.69 1.38 -19.13
N ARG A 111 10.58 1.42 -19.87
CA ARG A 111 9.97 0.25 -20.50
C ARG A 111 10.97 -0.52 -21.36
N SER A 112 10.83 -1.84 -21.45
CA SER A 112 11.84 -2.74 -22.04
C SER A 112 12.23 -2.37 -23.47
N SER A 113 11.27 -1.94 -24.29
CA SER A 113 11.48 -1.52 -25.67
C SER A 113 12.39 -0.29 -25.81
N GLU A 114 12.47 0.54 -24.76
CA GLU A 114 13.18 1.81 -24.73
C GLU A 114 14.21 1.86 -23.59
N SER A 115 14.65 0.70 -23.10
CA SER A 115 15.52 0.58 -21.92
C SER A 115 16.88 1.26 -22.07
N LYS A 116 17.30 1.54 -23.31
CA LYS A 116 18.59 2.16 -23.67
C LYS A 116 18.46 3.60 -24.16
N ALA A 117 17.31 4.25 -23.97
CA ALA A 117 17.14 5.64 -24.39
C ALA A 117 18.19 6.53 -23.69
N PRO A 118 18.83 7.48 -24.43
CA PRO A 118 19.85 8.35 -23.86
C PRO A 118 19.22 9.28 -22.82
N VAL A 119 19.95 9.52 -21.73
CA VAL A 119 19.52 10.36 -20.62
C VAL A 119 20.66 11.31 -20.28
N THR A 120 20.40 12.61 -20.28
CA THR A 120 21.34 13.56 -19.69
C THR A 120 21.15 13.60 -18.17
N PRO A 121 22.23 13.71 -17.38
CA PRO A 121 22.12 13.73 -15.92
C PRO A 121 21.17 14.83 -15.43
N PRO A 122 20.21 14.51 -14.54
CA PRO A 122 19.36 15.51 -13.93
C PRO A 122 20.17 16.44 -13.04
N GLN A 123 19.69 17.67 -12.89
CA GLN A 123 20.31 18.72 -12.12
C GLN A 123 19.32 19.28 -11.11
N PHE A 124 19.83 19.88 -10.05
CA PHE A 124 19.01 20.58 -9.06
C PHE A 124 19.67 21.88 -8.60
N ALA A 125 18.85 22.82 -8.17
CA ALA A 125 19.27 24.07 -7.54
C ALA A 125 18.45 24.31 -6.29
N PHE A 126 19.09 24.84 -5.25
CA PHE A 126 18.42 25.25 -4.03
C PHE A 126 18.16 26.75 -4.08
N LEU A 127 16.91 27.14 -3.88
CA LEU A 127 16.49 28.53 -3.75
C LEU A 127 16.03 28.74 -2.32
N ASP A 128 16.63 29.72 -1.66
CA ASP A 128 16.27 30.11 -0.30
C ASP A 128 15.92 31.60 -0.26
N GLN A 129 14.63 31.86 -0.03
CA GLN A 129 14.07 33.19 0.09
C GLN A 129 13.44 33.41 1.47
N SER A 130 13.97 32.74 2.50
CA SER A 130 13.47 32.85 3.88
C SER A 130 13.50 34.29 4.42
N ASN A 131 14.36 35.15 3.86
CA ASN A 131 14.44 36.57 4.24
C ASN A 131 13.34 37.43 3.60
N ASN A 132 12.56 36.90 2.66
CA ASN A 132 11.50 37.62 1.96
C ASN A 132 10.14 37.36 2.62
N THR A 133 9.69 38.31 3.45
CA THR A 133 8.41 38.24 4.17
C THR A 133 7.18 38.30 3.27
N SER A 134 7.33 38.63 1.98
CA SER A 134 6.23 38.66 1.01
C SER A 134 5.92 37.27 0.43
N ILE A 135 6.79 36.28 0.66
CA ILE A 135 6.62 34.91 0.17
C ILE A 135 6.04 34.07 1.30
N ASP A 136 5.02 33.28 0.97
CA ASP A 136 4.42 32.33 1.90
C ASP A 136 5.48 31.39 2.48
N VAL A 137 5.41 31.11 3.78
CA VAL A 137 6.40 30.31 4.50
C VAL A 137 6.59 28.94 3.85
N SER A 138 5.51 28.37 3.28
CA SER A 138 5.56 27.09 2.60
C SER A 138 6.35 27.09 1.29
N ALA A 139 6.66 28.26 0.72
CA ALA A 139 7.35 28.44 -0.55
C ALA A 139 8.72 29.13 -0.43
N GLN A 140 9.16 29.46 0.78
CA GLN A 140 10.44 30.15 1.01
C GLN A 140 11.67 29.31 0.65
N ARG A 141 11.61 28.00 0.89
CA ARG A 141 12.70 27.05 0.61
C ARG A 141 12.26 26.13 -0.52
N GLN A 142 12.89 26.27 -1.69
CA GLN A 142 12.52 25.51 -2.88
C GLN A 142 13.71 24.72 -3.44
N CYS A 143 13.43 23.53 -3.93
CA CYS A 143 14.34 22.75 -4.75
C CYS A 143 13.83 22.72 -6.18
N ILE A 144 14.61 23.29 -7.10
CA ILE A 144 14.30 23.27 -8.53
C ILE A 144 15.03 22.08 -9.13
N ILE A 145 14.32 21.11 -9.68
CA ILE A 145 14.90 19.91 -10.27
C ILE A 145 14.65 19.93 -11.77
N GLN A 146 15.71 19.83 -12.56
CA GLN A 146 15.66 19.68 -14.01
C GLN A 146 16.05 18.25 -14.39
N PHE A 147 15.23 17.60 -15.21
CA PHE A 147 15.44 16.22 -15.61
C PHE A 147 14.91 15.95 -17.01
N ASP A 148 15.47 14.94 -17.65
CA ASP A 148 14.99 14.49 -18.95
C ASP A 148 13.86 13.49 -18.79
N VAL A 149 12.85 13.65 -19.61
CA VAL A 149 11.88 12.61 -19.98
C VAL A 149 12.37 12.06 -21.32
N PRO A 150 13.06 10.90 -21.34
CA PRO A 150 13.77 10.44 -22.55
C PRO A 150 12.83 9.86 -23.62
N ILE A 151 11.60 9.50 -23.25
CA ILE A 151 10.59 8.92 -24.13
C ILE A 151 9.21 9.50 -23.83
N ASN A 152 8.32 9.45 -24.81
CA ASN A 152 6.93 9.83 -24.61
C ASN A 152 6.26 8.85 -23.62
N LEU A 153 5.67 9.38 -22.55
CA LEU A 153 4.88 8.61 -21.60
C LEU A 153 3.39 8.81 -21.90
N GLU A 154 2.76 7.75 -22.40
CA GLU A 154 1.32 7.72 -22.63
C GLU A 154 0.55 7.82 -21.30
N PRO A 155 -0.67 8.40 -21.31
CA PRO A 155 -1.54 8.36 -20.14
C PRO A 155 -1.83 6.90 -19.73
N THR A 156 -1.89 6.56 -18.45
CA THR A 156 -1.85 7.44 -17.26
C THR A 156 -0.43 7.67 -16.74
N VAL A 157 -0.08 8.94 -16.49
CA VAL A 157 1.17 9.33 -15.82
C VAL A 157 0.91 9.71 -14.37
N LEU A 158 1.67 9.10 -13.46
CA LEU A 158 1.49 9.25 -12.01
C LEU A 158 2.71 9.91 -11.37
N LEU A 159 2.45 10.85 -10.48
CA LEU A 159 3.44 11.53 -9.65
C LEU A 159 3.32 11.02 -8.21
N TYR A 160 4.37 10.37 -7.73
CA TYR A 160 4.50 9.90 -6.36
C TYR A 160 5.61 10.65 -5.63
N TYR A 161 5.50 10.69 -4.31
CA TYR A 161 6.68 10.87 -3.46
C TYR A 161 7.08 9.55 -2.83
N LYS A 162 8.38 9.36 -2.66
CA LYS A 162 8.99 8.21 -2.00
C LYS A 162 9.66 8.67 -0.72
N LEU A 163 9.34 8.01 0.39
CA LEU A 163 10.04 8.18 1.66
C LEU A 163 10.77 6.89 2.01
N THR A 164 11.95 7.02 2.61
CA THR A 164 12.71 5.91 3.18
C THR A 164 12.95 6.15 4.66
N ASN A 165 13.19 5.05 5.39
CA ASN A 165 13.45 5.06 6.83
C ASN A 165 12.33 5.74 7.65
N PHE A 166 11.08 5.70 7.18
CA PHE A 166 9.93 6.27 7.87
C PHE A 166 8.93 5.16 8.25
N TYR A 167 8.79 4.89 9.53
CA TYR A 167 8.09 3.70 10.04
C TYR A 167 6.60 3.92 10.27
N GLN A 168 5.82 4.05 9.18
CA GLN A 168 4.34 4.08 9.28
C GLN A 168 3.74 2.80 9.88
N ASN A 169 4.49 1.69 9.86
CA ASN A 169 4.07 0.39 10.35
C ASN A 169 4.36 0.16 11.85
N HIS A 170 4.90 1.15 12.56
CA HIS A 170 5.11 1.03 14.00
C HIS A 170 3.76 0.91 14.72
N ARG A 171 3.61 -0.07 15.62
CA ARG A 171 2.32 -0.40 16.29
C ARG A 171 1.62 0.82 16.88
N ARG A 172 2.35 1.65 17.64
CA ARG A 172 1.78 2.88 18.23
C ARG A 172 1.38 3.91 17.17
N TYR A 173 2.12 3.99 16.07
CA TYR A 173 1.83 4.95 15.00
C TYR A 173 0.55 4.56 14.26
N VAL A 174 0.43 3.29 13.83
CA VAL A 174 -0.73 2.77 13.07
C VAL A 174 -2.05 2.98 13.81
N ASN A 175 -2.04 2.81 15.13
CA ASN A 175 -3.24 2.96 15.94
C ASN A 175 -3.59 4.44 16.21
N SER A 176 -2.64 5.37 16.06
CA SER A 176 -2.78 6.73 16.58
C SER A 176 -3.64 7.63 15.69
N LEU A 177 -4.95 7.39 15.75
CA LEU A 177 -6.05 8.15 15.16
C LEU A 177 -7.34 7.87 15.93
N ASP A 178 -8.34 8.74 15.81
CA ASP A 178 -9.70 8.47 16.31
C ASP A 178 -10.70 8.48 15.15
N GLN A 179 -11.32 7.33 14.88
CA GLN A 179 -12.22 7.18 13.74
C GLN A 179 -13.51 7.99 13.89
N LYS A 180 -14.01 8.17 15.12
CA LYS A 180 -15.24 8.95 15.36
C LYS A 180 -14.99 10.43 15.10
N GLN A 181 -13.84 10.93 15.53
CA GLN A 181 -13.37 12.30 15.27
C GLN A 181 -13.22 12.55 13.76
N LEU A 182 -12.59 11.63 13.03
CA LEU A 182 -12.42 11.74 11.57
C LEU A 182 -13.76 11.70 10.83
N LYS A 183 -14.73 10.91 11.31
CA LYS A 183 -16.12 10.89 10.83
C LYS A 183 -16.95 12.10 11.26
N GLY A 184 -16.36 13.11 11.90
CA GLY A 184 -17.04 14.34 12.29
C GLY A 184 -17.95 14.20 13.51
N SER A 185 -17.81 13.13 14.29
CA SER A 185 -18.53 12.98 15.56
C SER A 185 -17.81 13.72 16.69
N TYR A 186 -18.59 14.28 17.61
CA TYR A 186 -18.06 14.82 18.86
C TYR A 186 -17.56 13.69 19.76
N VAL A 187 -16.34 13.82 20.28
CA VAL A 187 -15.71 12.89 21.23
C VAL A 187 -15.15 13.71 22.39
N ALA A 188 -15.47 13.29 23.62
CA ALA A 188 -15.04 14.02 24.80
C ALA A 188 -13.50 14.00 24.95
N PRO A 189 -12.86 15.11 25.40
CA PRO A 189 -11.41 15.23 25.57
C PRO A 189 -10.78 14.09 26.38
N HIS A 190 -11.43 13.66 27.47
CA HIS A 190 -10.95 12.57 28.32
C HIS A 190 -10.83 11.25 27.55
N SER A 191 -11.83 10.92 26.73
CA SER A 191 -11.85 9.70 25.91
C SER A 191 -10.80 9.72 24.80
N LEU A 192 -10.47 10.90 24.26
CA LEU A 192 -9.38 11.04 23.27
C LEU A 192 -8.01 10.85 23.92
N ASN A 193 -7.80 11.41 25.12
CA ASN A 193 -6.54 11.29 25.86
C ASN A 193 -6.27 9.87 26.36
N SER A 194 -7.29 9.16 26.82
CA SER A 194 -7.18 7.75 27.24
C SER A 194 -7.20 6.76 26.06
N GLY A 195 -7.51 7.24 24.85
CA GLY A 195 -7.65 6.43 23.65
C GLY A 195 -6.37 6.35 22.81
N GLU A 196 -6.52 5.90 21.56
CA GLU A 196 -5.38 5.66 20.66
C GLU A 196 -4.75 6.96 20.12
N CYS A 197 -5.44 8.10 20.17
CA CYS A 197 -4.89 9.40 19.74
C CYS A 197 -3.77 9.93 20.65
N SER A 198 -3.55 9.33 21.83
CA SER A 198 -2.43 9.68 22.71
C SER A 198 -1.07 9.48 22.00
N PRO A 199 -0.10 10.40 22.15
CA PRO A 199 -0.11 11.58 23.05
C PRO A 199 -0.72 12.85 22.42
N LEU A 200 -1.12 12.81 21.15
CA LEU A 200 -1.56 13.99 20.38
C LEU A 200 -3.09 14.11 20.32
N ALA A 201 -3.74 14.03 21.48
CA ALA A 201 -5.19 14.16 21.60
C ALA A 201 -5.62 15.57 22.03
N THR A 202 -4.92 16.19 22.99
CA THR A 202 -5.25 17.53 23.52
C THR A 202 -3.97 18.33 23.81
N VAL A 203 -4.10 19.64 23.95
CA VAL A 203 -3.01 20.57 24.33
C VAL A 203 -3.29 21.16 25.71
N SER A 204 -2.25 21.65 26.40
CA SER A 204 -2.36 22.41 27.65
C SER A 204 -3.40 23.54 27.50
N GLY A 205 -4.45 23.50 28.31
CA GLY A 205 -5.63 24.37 28.20
C GLY A 205 -6.91 23.67 27.74
N GLY A 206 -6.89 22.34 27.60
CA GLY A 206 -8.09 21.52 27.35
C GLY A 206 -8.63 21.58 25.91
N LYS A 207 -7.90 22.25 25.00
CA LYS A 207 -8.24 22.29 23.57
C LYS A 207 -7.94 20.95 22.90
N ILE A 208 -8.79 20.58 21.95
CA ILE A 208 -8.73 19.30 21.24
C ILE A 208 -7.90 19.46 19.98
N ILE A 209 -6.97 18.55 19.74
CA ILE A 209 -6.20 18.51 18.50
C ILE A 209 -7.09 17.89 17.41
N TYR A 210 -7.24 18.58 16.28
CA TYR A 210 -7.97 18.05 15.14
C TYR A 210 -7.19 18.23 13.83
N PRO A 211 -7.02 17.18 13.03
CA PRO A 211 -7.23 15.77 13.36
C PRO A 211 -6.19 15.26 14.39
N CYS A 212 -6.61 14.48 15.38
CA CYS A 212 -5.73 13.96 16.43
C CYS A 212 -4.85 12.78 15.97
N GLY A 213 -3.79 12.53 16.72
CA GLY A 213 -2.93 11.36 16.56
C GLY A 213 -1.68 11.56 15.71
N LEU A 214 -0.74 10.60 15.82
CA LEU A 214 0.60 10.68 15.23
C LEU A 214 0.56 10.65 13.69
N ILE A 215 -0.40 9.94 13.10
CA ILE A 215 -0.52 9.81 11.64
C ILE A 215 -0.84 11.17 11.04
N ALA A 216 -1.91 11.81 11.52
CA ALA A 216 -2.34 13.13 11.06
C ALA A 216 -1.26 14.20 11.30
N ASN A 217 -0.65 14.20 12.48
CA ASN A 217 0.38 15.19 12.82
C ASN A 217 1.58 15.14 11.87
N SER A 218 2.03 13.95 11.49
CA SER A 218 3.21 13.77 10.64
C SER A 218 2.94 13.80 9.13
N LEU A 219 1.79 14.35 8.71
CA LEU A 219 1.40 14.51 7.31
C LEU A 219 2.55 15.09 6.46
N PHE A 220 2.87 14.39 5.38
CA PHE A 220 3.82 14.88 4.38
C PHE A 220 3.32 16.18 3.74
N ASN A 221 4.13 17.23 3.80
CA ASN A 221 3.73 18.60 3.44
C ASN A 221 4.67 19.30 2.44
N ASP A 222 5.62 18.60 1.80
CA ASP A 222 6.26 19.16 0.59
C ASP A 222 5.20 19.28 -0.51
N SER A 223 5.29 20.34 -1.32
CA SER A 223 4.42 20.54 -2.47
C SER A 223 5.20 20.58 -3.77
N TYR A 224 4.57 20.12 -4.84
CA TYR A 224 5.17 20.04 -6.17
C TYR A 224 4.40 20.91 -7.16
N SER A 225 5.12 21.63 -8.02
CA SER A 225 4.55 22.29 -9.18
C SER A 225 4.17 21.29 -10.28
N GLY A 226 3.50 21.77 -11.33
CA GLY A 226 3.47 21.07 -12.62
C GLY A 226 4.87 21.02 -13.25
N LEU A 227 5.02 20.21 -14.30
CA LEU A 227 6.27 20.13 -15.07
C LEU A 227 6.27 21.22 -16.14
N THR A 228 7.28 22.09 -16.11
CA THR A 228 7.49 23.11 -17.14
C THR A 228 8.62 22.67 -18.06
N SER A 229 8.41 22.68 -19.37
CA SER A 229 9.48 22.39 -20.32
C SER A 229 10.54 23.49 -20.28
N THR A 230 11.82 23.13 -20.37
CA THR A 230 12.92 24.11 -20.40
C THR A 230 13.09 24.76 -21.79
N THR A 231 12.50 24.18 -22.84
CA THR A 231 12.60 24.68 -24.22
C THR A 231 11.36 25.45 -24.66
N ASP A 232 10.18 25.08 -24.13
CA ASP A 232 8.91 25.73 -24.43
C ASP A 232 8.15 25.99 -23.13
N SER A 233 8.35 27.19 -22.57
CA SER A 233 7.72 27.61 -21.32
C SER A 233 6.23 27.94 -21.46
N SER A 234 5.64 27.84 -22.66
CA SER A 234 4.24 28.20 -22.90
C SER A 234 3.23 27.20 -22.32
N SER A 235 3.64 25.94 -22.12
CA SER A 235 2.76 24.88 -21.61
C SER A 235 3.34 24.17 -20.38
N THR A 236 2.49 24.00 -19.36
CA THR A 236 2.82 23.27 -18.13
C THR A 236 2.06 21.95 -18.09
N TYR A 237 2.76 20.85 -17.85
CA TYR A 237 2.15 19.54 -17.62
C TYR A 237 1.69 19.44 -16.17
N ASN A 238 0.38 19.57 -15.96
CA ASN A 238 -0.22 19.57 -14.63
C ASN A 238 -0.65 18.15 -14.20
N PHE A 239 -0.53 17.89 -12.90
CA PHE A 239 -1.07 16.70 -12.27
C PHE A 239 -2.32 17.05 -11.46
N SER A 240 -3.40 16.29 -11.65
CA SER A 240 -4.60 16.40 -10.83
C SER A 240 -4.36 15.84 -9.43
N SER A 241 -4.84 16.53 -8.40
CA SER A 241 -4.89 16.04 -7.01
C SER A 241 -6.15 15.22 -6.70
N THR A 242 -7.03 15.01 -7.68
CA THR A 242 -8.24 14.19 -7.56
C THR A 242 -8.08 12.85 -8.28
N GLY A 243 -8.86 11.85 -7.88
CA GLY A 243 -8.75 10.48 -8.39
C GLY A 243 -7.48 9.75 -7.93
N ILE A 244 -6.85 10.20 -6.85
CA ILE A 244 -5.61 9.63 -6.29
C ILE A 244 -5.83 8.78 -5.05
N ALA A 245 -6.99 8.90 -4.39
CA ALA A 245 -7.42 8.02 -3.31
C ALA A 245 -8.33 6.91 -3.83
N TRP A 246 -8.43 5.81 -3.09
CA TRP A 246 -9.33 4.71 -3.44
C TRP A 246 -10.79 5.16 -3.33
N PRO A 247 -11.67 4.78 -4.27
CA PRO A 247 -13.09 5.06 -4.16
C PRO A 247 -13.66 4.53 -2.83
N GLY A 248 -14.37 5.38 -2.11
CA GLY A 248 -14.97 5.06 -0.81
C GLY A 248 -14.08 5.38 0.39
N GLU A 249 -12.80 5.75 0.22
CA GLU A 249 -11.96 6.23 1.33
C GLU A 249 -12.50 7.51 1.94
N GLU A 250 -13.10 8.37 1.13
CA GLU A 250 -13.76 9.61 1.56
C GLU A 250 -14.86 9.36 2.60
N ASN A 251 -15.48 8.17 2.62
CA ASN A 251 -16.55 7.84 3.58
C ASN A 251 -16.04 7.65 5.01
N LYS A 252 -14.72 7.58 5.21
CA LYS A 252 -14.10 7.55 6.54
C LYS A 252 -13.96 8.94 7.15
N TYR A 253 -14.19 9.99 6.37
CA TYR A 253 -13.92 11.38 6.74
C TYR A 253 -15.17 12.25 6.58
N ALA A 254 -15.39 13.16 7.53
CA ALA A 254 -16.39 14.21 7.40
C ALA A 254 -15.82 15.45 6.73
N ALA A 255 -16.71 16.27 6.16
CA ALA A 255 -16.34 17.55 5.56
C ALA A 255 -15.98 18.60 6.63
N SER A 256 -16.60 18.52 7.80
CA SER A 256 -16.37 19.42 8.93
C SER A 256 -16.31 18.63 10.24
N PRO A 257 -15.51 19.08 11.23
CA PRO A 257 -15.48 18.48 12.55
C PRO A 257 -16.80 18.67 13.31
N GLY A 258 -17.16 17.71 14.16
CA GLY A 258 -18.30 17.80 15.08
C GLY A 258 -18.03 18.64 16.33
N TYR A 259 -17.16 19.63 16.23
CA TYR A 259 -16.71 20.47 17.34
C TYR A 259 -16.84 21.95 16.98
N PRO A 260 -17.12 22.83 17.96
CA PRO A 260 -16.97 24.26 17.76
C PRO A 260 -15.52 24.62 17.43
N ILE A 261 -15.29 25.54 16.47
CA ILE A 261 -13.93 25.91 16.04
C ILE A 261 -13.08 26.44 17.19
N SER A 262 -13.69 27.14 18.17
CA SER A 262 -13.00 27.71 19.33
C SER A 262 -12.34 26.67 20.24
N THR A 263 -12.80 25.42 20.22
CA THR A 263 -12.24 24.34 21.05
C THR A 263 -11.15 23.54 20.34
N LEU A 264 -10.95 23.77 19.04
CA LEU A 264 -10.01 23.04 18.21
C LEU A 264 -8.67 23.76 18.08
N VAL A 265 -7.62 22.96 17.95
CA VAL A 265 -6.29 23.40 17.55
C VAL A 265 -5.74 22.46 16.48
N PRO A 266 -4.93 22.97 15.54
CA PRO A 266 -4.24 22.13 14.59
C PRO A 266 -3.19 21.24 15.31
N PRO A 267 -2.78 20.11 14.69
CA PRO A 267 -1.65 19.33 15.16
C PRO A 267 -0.37 20.18 15.27
N PRO A 268 0.56 19.88 16.20
CA PRO A 268 1.77 20.66 16.40
C PRO A 268 2.60 20.92 15.13
N ASN A 269 2.76 19.90 14.27
CA ASN A 269 3.52 20.01 13.03
C ASN A 269 2.76 20.74 11.91
N TRP A 270 1.51 21.13 12.15
CA TRP A 270 0.71 21.94 11.22
C TRP A 270 0.75 23.42 11.58
N SER A 271 1.50 23.81 12.61
CA SER A 271 1.66 25.20 13.08
C SER A 271 2.06 26.16 11.97
N ALA A 272 2.97 25.78 11.06
CA ALA A 272 3.34 26.63 9.92
C ALA A 272 2.19 26.82 8.91
N ARG A 273 1.31 25.83 8.75
CA ARG A 273 0.13 25.91 7.88
C ARG A 273 -1.01 26.71 8.52
N PHE A 274 -1.08 26.71 9.85
CA PHE A 274 -2.11 27.41 10.62
C PHE A 274 -1.46 28.22 11.77
N PRO A 275 -0.75 29.32 11.48
CA PRO A 275 0.01 30.08 12.49
C PRO A 275 -0.85 30.64 13.61
N SER A 276 -2.06 31.11 13.26
CA SER A 276 -3.07 31.64 14.19
C SER A 276 -4.03 30.56 14.72
N GLY A 277 -3.78 29.28 14.41
CA GLY A 277 -4.71 28.19 14.69
C GLY A 277 -5.95 28.18 13.80
N TYR A 278 -6.98 27.45 14.23
CA TYR A 278 -8.26 27.42 13.54
C TYR A 278 -9.13 28.61 13.90
N SER A 279 -9.70 29.24 12.88
CA SER A 279 -10.57 30.40 13.00
C SER A 279 -11.65 30.37 11.91
N ASN A 280 -12.58 31.33 11.90
CA ASN A 280 -13.58 31.42 10.83
C ASN A 280 -12.95 31.78 9.46
N SER A 281 -11.84 32.52 9.44
CA SER A 281 -11.10 32.83 8.21
C SER A 281 -10.16 31.70 7.78
N THR A 282 -9.67 30.91 8.74
CA THR A 282 -8.82 29.73 8.52
C THR A 282 -9.43 28.48 9.17
N PRO A 283 -10.55 27.96 8.62
CA PRO A 283 -11.23 26.82 9.21
C PRO A 283 -10.40 25.52 9.08
N PRO A 284 -10.74 24.48 9.86
CA PRO A 284 -10.16 23.15 9.68
C PRO A 284 -10.31 22.63 8.24
N PRO A 285 -9.33 21.89 7.70
CA PRO A 285 -9.38 21.40 6.33
C PRO A 285 -10.48 20.37 6.14
N ASN A 286 -11.11 20.37 4.96
CA ASN A 286 -12.08 19.35 4.58
C ASN A 286 -11.37 18.02 4.26
N LEU A 287 -11.33 17.12 5.24
CA LEU A 287 -10.65 15.83 5.12
C LEU A 287 -11.34 14.88 4.12
N LYS A 288 -12.63 15.10 3.83
CA LYS A 288 -13.40 14.29 2.87
C LYS A 288 -13.00 14.55 1.43
N THR A 289 -12.60 15.77 1.09
CA THR A 289 -12.14 16.12 -0.27
C THR A 289 -10.62 16.08 -0.42
N ASP A 290 -9.86 16.18 0.68
CA ASP A 290 -8.40 16.11 0.68
C ASP A 290 -7.87 14.68 0.47
N GLN A 291 -7.78 14.27 -0.80
CA GLN A 291 -7.30 12.92 -1.15
C GLN A 291 -5.81 12.70 -0.82
N ARG A 292 -5.00 13.76 -0.71
CA ARG A 292 -3.60 13.64 -0.28
C ARG A 292 -3.51 13.28 1.21
N PHE A 293 -4.36 13.89 2.04
CA PHE A 293 -4.53 13.49 3.43
C PHE A 293 -5.01 12.04 3.55
N GLN A 294 -6.02 11.64 2.78
CA GLN A 294 -6.53 10.26 2.79
C GLN A 294 -5.45 9.24 2.43
N ASN A 295 -4.63 9.53 1.41
CA ASN A 295 -3.50 8.69 1.03
C ASN A 295 -2.45 8.59 2.14
N TRP A 296 -2.20 9.67 2.88
CA TRP A 296 -1.29 9.64 4.02
C TRP A 296 -1.83 8.76 5.16
N MET A 297 -3.09 8.95 5.53
CA MET A 297 -3.77 8.22 6.60
C MET A 297 -3.80 6.69 6.37
N ARG A 298 -3.78 6.25 5.12
CA ARG A 298 -3.61 4.84 4.77
C ARG A 298 -2.15 4.41 4.93
N THR A 299 -1.75 3.98 6.12
CA THR A 299 -0.36 3.66 6.47
C THR A 299 0.29 2.61 5.55
N ALA A 300 1.59 2.78 5.30
CA ALA A 300 2.40 1.82 4.55
C ALA A 300 2.89 0.66 5.44
N GLY A 301 3.02 -0.54 4.87
CA GLY A 301 3.49 -1.73 5.58
C GLY A 301 5.01 -1.83 5.77
N LEU A 302 5.79 -1.05 5.03
CA LEU A 302 7.25 -1.05 5.02
C LEU A 302 7.81 0.36 5.26
N PRO A 303 9.05 0.51 5.78
CA PRO A 303 9.66 1.82 6.06
C PRO A 303 10.09 2.60 4.81
N THR A 304 10.17 1.90 3.67
CA THR A 304 10.35 2.51 2.35
C THR A 304 9.06 2.34 1.59
N PHE A 305 8.42 3.45 1.21
CA PHE A 305 7.13 3.43 0.54
C PHE A 305 6.98 4.62 -0.40
N THR A 306 6.02 4.49 -1.32
CA THR A 306 5.57 5.57 -2.20
C THR A 306 4.11 5.91 -1.91
N LYS A 307 3.73 7.16 -2.14
CA LYS A 307 2.35 7.63 -2.02
C LYS A 307 2.03 8.51 -3.23
N LEU A 308 0.84 8.30 -3.79
CA LEU A 308 0.40 9.03 -4.97
C LEU A 308 0.07 10.48 -4.57
N PHE A 309 0.71 11.43 -5.24
CA PHE A 309 0.55 12.87 -5.02
C PHE A 309 -0.35 13.52 -6.07
N GLY A 310 -0.25 13.04 -7.31
CA GLY A 310 -1.05 13.52 -8.43
C GLY A 310 -1.04 12.56 -9.61
N ARG A 311 -2.01 12.71 -10.51
CA ARG A 311 -2.14 11.89 -11.73
C ARG A 311 -2.55 12.73 -12.94
N ASN A 312 -2.21 12.28 -14.13
CA ASN A 312 -2.70 12.84 -15.38
C ASN A 312 -3.11 11.69 -16.32
N ASP A 313 -4.41 11.66 -16.63
CA ASP A 313 -5.05 10.58 -17.41
C ASP A 313 -5.33 10.95 -18.86
N ASN A 314 -5.14 12.22 -19.22
CA ASN A 314 -5.67 12.75 -20.48
C ASN A 314 -4.56 13.10 -21.47
N THR A 315 -3.35 13.39 -21.00
CA THR A 315 -2.30 13.98 -21.83
C THR A 315 -1.00 13.18 -21.75
N THR A 316 -0.43 12.88 -22.92
CA THR A 316 0.89 12.26 -23.05
C THR A 316 1.96 13.24 -22.60
N LEU A 317 2.83 12.81 -21.67
CA LEU A 317 4.03 13.58 -21.33
C LEU A 317 5.07 13.32 -22.42
N GLN A 318 5.33 14.34 -23.23
CA GLN A 318 6.26 14.24 -24.37
C GLN A 318 7.70 14.09 -23.89
N LYS A 319 8.57 13.56 -24.76
CA LYS A 319 10.00 13.56 -24.54
C LYS A 319 10.53 15.01 -24.50
N GLY A 320 11.43 15.29 -23.58
CA GLY A 320 11.98 16.64 -23.40
C GLY A 320 12.62 16.82 -22.04
N ARG A 321 13.25 17.96 -21.83
CA ARG A 321 13.80 18.35 -20.53
C ARG A 321 12.77 19.20 -19.79
N TYR A 322 12.45 18.78 -18.58
CA TYR A 322 11.44 19.38 -17.74
C TYR A 322 12.02 19.87 -16.43
N GLN A 323 11.37 20.86 -15.85
CA GLN A 323 11.63 21.40 -14.54
C GLN A 323 10.43 21.16 -13.63
N ILE A 324 10.70 20.74 -12.41
CA ILE A 324 9.73 20.66 -11.32
C ILE A 324 10.26 21.44 -10.11
N THR A 325 9.40 22.27 -9.53
CA THR A 325 9.70 23.01 -8.31
C THR A 325 9.11 22.27 -7.12
N VAL A 326 9.96 22.00 -6.14
CA VAL A 326 9.60 21.36 -4.88
C VAL A 326 9.71 22.35 -3.74
N ASN A 327 8.62 22.58 -3.03
CA ASN A 327 8.66 23.34 -1.80
C ASN A 327 9.05 22.41 -0.63
N LEU A 328 10.12 22.77 0.09
CA LEU A 328 10.75 21.93 1.11
C LEU A 328 10.20 22.24 2.51
N ASN A 329 9.14 21.55 2.91
CA ASN A 329 8.46 21.71 4.20
C ASN A 329 8.58 20.49 5.14
N TYR A 330 9.01 19.34 4.60
CA TYR A 330 9.09 18.07 5.32
C TYR A 330 10.55 17.67 5.59
N PRO A 331 11.08 17.86 6.80
CA PRO A 331 12.47 17.55 7.12
C PRO A 331 12.67 16.04 7.28
N VAL A 332 13.63 15.47 6.54
CA VAL A 332 13.93 14.02 6.59
C VAL A 332 15.33 13.70 7.10
N LEU A 333 16.24 14.68 7.08
CA LEU A 333 17.62 14.54 7.54
C LEU A 333 17.72 14.12 9.02
N PRO A 334 16.92 14.66 9.97
CA PRO A 334 17.07 14.34 11.39
C PRO A 334 16.92 12.86 11.74
N TYR A 335 16.13 12.11 10.96
CA TYR A 335 15.93 10.67 11.17
C TYR A 335 16.67 9.82 10.11
N SER A 336 17.64 10.39 9.40
CA SER A 336 18.41 9.70 8.36
C SER A 336 17.54 9.07 7.25
N GLY A 337 16.39 9.69 6.96
CA GLY A 337 15.55 9.28 5.84
C GLY A 337 15.93 9.96 4.53
N THR A 338 15.32 9.50 3.45
CA THR A 338 15.41 10.16 2.13
C THR A 338 14.02 10.45 1.59
N LYS A 339 13.92 11.51 0.79
CA LYS A 339 12.73 11.88 0.04
C LYS A 339 13.04 12.02 -1.45
N SER A 340 12.17 11.48 -2.28
CA SER A 340 12.36 11.47 -3.73
C SER A 340 11.05 11.67 -4.46
N ILE A 341 11.11 12.26 -5.64
CA ILE A 341 9.99 12.28 -6.58
C ILE A 341 10.08 11.03 -7.43
N VAL A 342 8.95 10.39 -7.68
CA VAL A 342 8.85 9.26 -8.61
C VAL A 342 7.76 9.55 -9.63
N ILE A 343 8.14 9.58 -10.90
CA ILE A 343 7.21 9.70 -12.03
C ILE A 343 7.12 8.32 -12.67
N SER A 344 5.92 7.76 -12.76
CA SER A 344 5.73 6.42 -13.30
C SER A 344 4.50 6.35 -14.19
N THR A 345 4.57 5.54 -15.25
CA THR A 345 3.37 5.02 -15.91
C THR A 345 2.83 3.82 -15.13
N VAL A 346 1.70 3.29 -15.56
CA VAL A 346 1.12 2.05 -15.03
C VAL A 346 0.82 1.07 -16.14
N SER A 347 0.87 -0.21 -15.82
CA SER A 347 0.30 -1.27 -16.64
C SER A 347 -0.82 -1.98 -15.87
N TRP A 348 -1.46 -2.96 -16.49
CA TRP A 348 -2.55 -3.72 -15.88
C TRP A 348 -2.15 -4.47 -14.59
N ILE A 349 -0.85 -4.75 -14.39
CA ILE A 349 -0.30 -5.36 -13.16
C ILE A 349 0.08 -4.30 -12.10
N GLY A 350 0.04 -3.01 -12.45
CA GLY A 350 0.40 -1.90 -11.59
C GLY A 350 1.74 -1.26 -11.98
N GLY A 351 2.63 -1.09 -11.00
CA GLY A 351 3.94 -0.46 -11.19
C GLY A 351 5.03 -1.41 -11.68
N LYS A 352 6.25 -0.89 -11.85
CA LYS A 352 7.39 -1.64 -12.38
C LYS A 352 8.02 -2.59 -11.34
N ASN A 353 7.45 -3.78 -11.19
CA ASN A 353 7.97 -4.82 -10.31
C ASN A 353 7.95 -6.22 -10.97
N PRO A 354 9.10 -6.69 -11.51
CA PRO A 354 9.16 -8.00 -12.15
C PRO A 354 9.34 -9.16 -11.17
N PHE A 355 9.45 -8.91 -9.86
CA PHE A 355 9.75 -9.95 -8.85
C PHE A 355 8.73 -11.10 -8.89
N LEU A 356 7.44 -10.77 -8.90
CA LEU A 356 6.38 -11.77 -8.93
C LEU A 356 6.49 -12.65 -10.19
N GLY A 357 6.71 -12.04 -11.36
CA GLY A 357 6.89 -12.77 -12.61
C GLY A 357 8.07 -13.73 -12.56
N TRP A 358 9.23 -13.27 -12.09
CA TRP A 358 10.41 -14.13 -11.91
C TRP A 358 10.21 -15.24 -10.87
N ALA A 359 9.45 -14.99 -9.79
CA ALA A 359 9.10 -16.02 -8.83
C ALA A 359 8.25 -17.15 -9.44
N TYR A 360 7.30 -16.82 -10.32
CA TYR A 360 6.53 -17.80 -11.09
C TYR A 360 7.42 -18.59 -12.06
N VAL A 361 8.30 -17.91 -12.81
CA VAL A 361 9.24 -18.57 -13.73
C VAL A 361 10.19 -19.52 -12.98
N ALA A 362 10.77 -19.07 -11.87
CA ALA A 362 11.65 -19.89 -11.04
C ALA A 362 10.93 -21.10 -10.44
N SER A 363 9.70 -20.90 -9.96
CA SER A 363 8.86 -22.00 -9.44
C SER A 363 8.52 -23.01 -10.54
N ALA A 364 8.16 -22.53 -11.74
CA ALA A 364 7.89 -23.39 -12.89
C ALA A 364 9.13 -24.22 -13.28
N ALA A 365 10.30 -23.59 -13.36
CA ALA A 365 11.55 -24.26 -13.67
C ALA A 365 11.87 -25.35 -12.62
N LEU A 366 11.72 -25.05 -11.33
CA LEU A 366 11.93 -26.01 -10.25
C LEU A 366 10.96 -27.20 -10.34
N LEU A 367 9.67 -26.94 -10.56
CA LEU A 367 8.66 -27.99 -10.65
C LEU A 367 8.88 -28.93 -11.84
N ILE A 368 9.20 -28.37 -13.02
CA ILE A 368 9.52 -29.15 -14.21
C ILE A 368 10.80 -29.96 -13.99
N PHE A 369 11.84 -29.35 -13.39
CA PHE A 369 13.08 -30.06 -13.07
C PHE A 369 12.84 -31.25 -12.14
N LEU A 370 12.10 -31.05 -11.04
CA LEU A 370 11.74 -32.13 -10.11
C LEU A 370 10.86 -33.20 -10.78
N ALA A 371 9.95 -32.81 -11.67
CA ALA A 371 9.12 -33.76 -12.42
C ALA A 371 9.95 -34.60 -13.40
N VAL A 372 10.91 -34.00 -14.10
CA VAL A 372 11.85 -34.70 -14.99
C VAL A 372 12.72 -35.68 -14.18
N LEU A 373 13.35 -35.22 -13.09
CA LEU A 373 14.15 -36.09 -12.22
C LEU A 373 13.33 -37.24 -11.63
N GLY A 374 12.11 -36.95 -11.17
CA GLY A 374 11.19 -37.94 -10.63
C GLY A 374 10.76 -38.98 -11.69
N THR A 375 10.55 -38.53 -12.93
CA THR A 375 10.23 -39.41 -14.07
C THR A 375 11.42 -40.30 -14.42
N ILE A 376 12.62 -39.74 -14.54
CA ILE A 376 13.86 -40.52 -14.76
C ILE A 376 14.04 -41.55 -13.66
N ARG A 377 13.92 -41.16 -12.39
CA ARG A 377 14.03 -42.09 -11.25
C ARG A 377 12.99 -43.21 -11.33
N HIS A 378 11.74 -42.87 -11.68
CA HIS A 378 10.66 -43.85 -11.79
C HIS A 378 10.92 -44.85 -12.92
N MET A 379 11.50 -44.42 -14.03
CA MET A 379 11.86 -45.28 -15.16
C MET A 379 13.09 -46.16 -14.86
N VAL A 380 14.12 -45.62 -14.19
CA VAL A 380 15.37 -46.35 -13.90
C VAL A 380 15.23 -47.34 -12.74
N LYS A 381 14.48 -46.97 -11.68
CA LYS A 381 14.26 -47.83 -10.50
C LYS A 381 12.77 -47.80 -10.10
N PRO A 382 11.89 -48.48 -10.85
CA PRO A 382 10.48 -48.56 -10.51
C PRO A 382 10.29 -49.35 -9.21
N ARG A 383 9.55 -48.77 -8.25
CA ARG A 383 9.12 -49.47 -7.03
C ARG A 383 7.66 -49.88 -7.19
N LYS A 384 7.34 -51.14 -6.89
CA LYS A 384 5.96 -51.62 -6.88
C LYS A 384 5.19 -50.96 -5.72
N LEU A 385 4.01 -50.43 -6.02
CA LEU A 385 3.16 -49.80 -5.01
C LEU A 385 2.68 -50.87 -4.02
N GLY A 386 2.80 -50.61 -2.71
CA GLY A 386 2.36 -51.55 -1.68
C GLY A 386 3.19 -52.82 -1.55
N ASP A 387 4.44 -52.81 -2.01
CA ASP A 387 5.35 -53.95 -1.90
C ASP A 387 5.61 -54.35 -0.43
N MET A 388 5.09 -55.53 -0.06
CA MET A 388 5.16 -56.06 1.29
C MET A 388 6.59 -56.44 1.71
N SER A 389 7.51 -56.68 0.78
CA SER A 389 8.92 -56.97 1.09
C SER A 389 9.65 -55.78 1.72
N LEU A 390 9.05 -54.59 1.64
CA LEU A 390 9.62 -53.34 2.13
C LEU A 390 9.02 -52.92 3.47
N LEU A 391 8.10 -53.71 4.02
CA LEU A 391 7.59 -53.55 5.38
C LEU A 391 8.72 -53.86 6.35
N SER A 392 8.86 -53.03 7.39
CA SER A 392 10.01 -53.10 8.31
C SER A 392 10.17 -54.48 8.96
N TRP A 393 9.05 -55.15 9.27
CA TRP A 393 9.01 -56.47 9.89
C TRP A 393 9.20 -57.65 8.92
N ASN A 394 9.23 -57.41 7.60
CA ASN A 394 9.56 -58.42 6.58
C ASN A 394 11.03 -58.35 6.17
N ARG A 395 11.79 -57.41 6.73
CA ARG A 395 13.23 -57.22 6.52
C ARG A 395 14.07 -57.59 7.74
N SER A 396 13.45 -58.21 8.74
CA SER A 396 14.11 -58.73 9.95
C SER A 396 14.75 -60.08 9.70
#